data_AF-A0A3A5WVT7-F1
#
_entry.id   AF-A0A3A5WVT7-F1
#
_cell.length_a   1.000
_cell.length_b   1.000
_cell.length_c   1.000
_cell.angle_alpha   90.00
_cell.angle_beta   90.00
_cell.angle_gamma   90.00
#
_symmetry.space_group_name_H-M   'P 1'
#
loop_
_entity.id
_entity.type
_entity.pdbx_description
1 polymer ?
#
loop_
_entity_poly.entity_id
_entity_poly.type
_entity_poly.pdbx_seq_one_letter_code
_entity_poly.pdbx_strand_id
1 'polypeptide(L)'
;MYSGDKSSRLYALHRFVDTYPTITKPERHVRFNEKLWTTTLVLIIYFAMTNVMLWGLSGQALDLFSGFRSIMAGASGTIMHLGIGPIVTGSIIMQLFAGAKIIRLDLQDSEDKAMYQGVQKLLVLLMIPIESIPQTYGFLDPTEALISDYGMGWANFVIVAQLFAGSYLVFLLDELVSKWGIGSGISLFIAAGVAQSTFVGTLSPMPATSGMSYSLQNPPSGTLPMIFYMFREATNAEMISQNGFETILLTHVNPVAALFSSVVVFLVVAYAESSKLELPLTHGKVRGHRGKYPIRLVYASNIPVILMAALLANINMFTLLFWNHPTLQKTPILGKEGWGSMSDYIGTYEPGSSTPSGGFAWYSSMVNGVNDWLIPLLNQDGDIYGHSLWQIGGHVFFYVTLMTVGSMVFAKFWIDTTNMGSKDVAKQIERTGMQIPGFRKNPLVLERILERYIPPVTYFSGAFVGLLAAGADLLGTVGNATGTGLLLAVGIILRTYEQIQKEQAMEMHPMLRQFFGAE
;
A
#
# COMPACT_ATOMS: atom_id res chain seq x y z
N MET A 1 -3.81 -33.69 19.45
CA MET A 1 -3.25 -32.99 20.62
C MET A 1 -1.74 -32.97 20.44
N TYR A 2 -1.14 -31.80 20.23
CA TYR A 2 0.32 -31.65 20.20
C TYR A 2 0.74 -31.04 21.54
N SER A 3 1.36 -31.85 22.38
CA SER A 3 1.95 -31.45 23.66
C SER A 3 3.45 -31.71 23.61
N GLY A 4 4.23 -30.65 23.50
CA GLY A 4 5.69 -30.64 23.54
C GLY A 4 6.19 -29.20 23.34
N ASP A 5 7.39 -28.90 23.85
CA ASP A 5 8.04 -27.57 23.91
C ASP A 5 8.15 -26.79 22.58
N LYS A 6 7.69 -27.35 21.46
CA LYS A 6 7.50 -26.70 20.15
C LYS A 6 6.01 -26.41 19.92
N SER A 7 5.47 -25.46 20.68
CA SER A 7 4.02 -25.33 20.92
C SER A 7 3.17 -24.79 19.75
N SER A 8 3.76 -24.46 18.60
CA SER A 8 3.04 -23.89 17.46
C SER A 8 2.81 -24.89 16.32
N ARG A 9 1.58 -24.95 15.80
CA ARG A 9 1.17 -25.80 14.64
C ARG A 9 2.01 -25.53 13.37
N LEU A 10 2.74 -24.41 13.33
CA LEU A 10 3.59 -23.99 12.22
C LEU A 10 4.89 -24.78 12.10
N TYR A 11 5.38 -25.40 13.16
CA TYR A 11 6.59 -26.24 13.09
C TYR A 11 6.41 -27.46 12.15
N ALA A 12 5.16 -27.82 11.81
CA ALA A 12 4.89 -28.81 10.77
C ALA A 12 5.40 -28.38 9.38
N LEU A 13 5.56 -27.08 9.13
CA LEU A 13 6.03 -26.53 7.86
C LEU A 13 7.55 -26.31 7.81
N HIS A 14 8.30 -26.65 8.86
CA HIS A 14 9.74 -26.43 8.97
C HIS A 14 10.53 -26.96 7.76
N ARG A 15 10.16 -28.14 7.22
CA ARG A 15 10.83 -28.73 6.05
C ARG A 15 10.70 -27.87 4.79
N PHE A 16 9.58 -27.16 4.61
CA PHE A 16 9.39 -26.26 3.47
C PHE A 16 10.11 -24.93 3.67
N VAL A 17 10.22 -24.47 4.92
CA VAL A 17 10.93 -23.23 5.28
C VAL A 17 12.43 -23.36 5.01
N ASP A 18 13.06 -24.47 5.37
CA ASP A 18 14.52 -24.65 5.23
C ASP A 18 14.99 -24.83 3.77
N THR A 19 14.11 -25.32 2.90
CA THR A 19 14.44 -25.64 1.50
C THR A 19 14.25 -24.45 0.57
N TYR A 20 13.70 -23.34 1.07
CA TYR A 20 13.31 -22.19 0.24
C TYR A 20 14.52 -21.32 -0.14
N PRO A 21 14.67 -20.92 -1.42
CA PRO A 21 15.72 -20.00 -1.83
C PRO A 21 15.52 -18.63 -1.19
N THR A 22 16.41 -18.28 -0.25
CA THR A 22 16.41 -16.97 0.41
C THR A 22 17.66 -16.21 0.04
N ILE A 23 17.55 -14.89 -0.06
CA ILE A 23 18.74 -14.04 -0.26
C ILE A 23 19.58 -14.10 1.02
N THR A 24 20.86 -14.43 0.93
CA THR A 24 21.71 -14.47 2.12
C THR A 24 21.91 -13.05 2.66
N LYS A 25 21.94 -12.92 3.98
CA LYS A 25 22.33 -11.66 4.61
C LYS A 25 23.83 -11.44 4.36
N PRO A 26 24.28 -10.19 4.14
CA PRO A 26 25.69 -9.92 3.90
C PRO A 26 26.53 -10.31 5.13
N GLU A 27 27.63 -11.04 4.89
CA GLU A 27 28.58 -11.45 5.95
C GLU A 27 29.41 -10.27 6.48
N ARG A 28 29.55 -9.21 5.67
CA ARG A 28 30.24 -7.97 6.02
C ARG A 28 29.27 -6.81 6.10
N HIS A 29 29.66 -5.76 6.83
CA HIS A 29 28.96 -4.48 6.73
C HIS A 29 29.04 -3.94 5.29
N VAL A 30 27.87 -3.72 4.68
CA VAL A 30 27.71 -3.15 3.33
C VAL A 30 27.88 -1.64 3.42
N ARG A 31 28.75 -1.07 2.57
CA ARG A 31 29.00 0.38 2.56
C ARG A 31 27.77 1.14 2.08
N PHE A 32 27.59 2.39 2.51
CA PHE A 32 26.46 3.23 2.11
C PHE A 32 26.32 3.33 0.58
N ASN A 33 27.42 3.57 -0.12
CA ASN A 33 27.40 3.64 -1.60
C ASN A 33 26.94 2.31 -2.22
N GLU A 34 27.33 1.16 -1.66
CA GLU A 34 26.88 -0.15 -2.13
C GLU A 34 25.37 -0.32 -1.90
N LYS A 35 24.87 0.04 -0.70
CA LYS A 35 23.44 0.01 -0.39
C LYS A 35 22.61 0.92 -1.29
N LEU A 36 23.12 2.13 -1.53
CA LEU A 36 22.48 3.12 -2.38
C LEU A 36 22.42 2.62 -3.84
N TRP A 37 23.52 2.05 -4.35
CA TRP A 37 23.55 1.45 -5.69
C TRP A 37 22.61 0.26 -5.81
N THR A 38 22.55 -0.63 -4.83
CA THR A 38 21.59 -1.75 -4.81
C THR A 38 20.16 -1.24 -4.83
N THR A 39 19.84 -0.24 -4.02
CA THR A 39 18.50 0.36 -3.96
C THR A 39 18.11 1.01 -5.29
N THR A 40 19.02 1.76 -5.90
CA THR A 40 18.82 2.38 -7.23
C THR A 40 18.68 1.34 -8.34
N LEU A 41 19.50 0.29 -8.32
CA LEU A 41 19.40 -0.80 -9.30
C LEU A 41 18.04 -1.49 -9.23
N VAL A 42 17.55 -1.76 -8.03
CA VAL A 42 16.22 -2.37 -7.82
C VAL A 42 15.11 -1.46 -8.34
N LEU A 43 15.19 -0.14 -8.13
CA LEU A 43 14.25 0.80 -8.71
C LEU A 43 14.25 0.80 -10.25
N ILE A 44 15.43 0.73 -10.87
CA ILE A 44 15.55 0.64 -12.33
C ILE A 44 14.87 -0.62 -12.85
N ILE A 45 15.10 -1.77 -12.21
CA ILE A 45 14.46 -3.04 -12.57
C ILE A 45 12.95 -2.93 -12.39
N TYR A 46 12.47 -2.35 -11.28
CA TYR A 46 11.06 -2.12 -11.03
C TYR A 46 10.40 -1.32 -12.17
N PHE A 47 10.96 -0.17 -12.55
CA PHE A 47 10.43 0.64 -13.65
C PHE A 47 10.51 -0.06 -15.00
N ALA A 48 11.54 -0.87 -15.24
CA ALA A 48 11.60 -1.69 -16.45
C ALA A 48 10.43 -2.69 -16.48
N MET A 49 10.19 -3.40 -15.37
CA MET A 49 9.11 -4.40 -15.26
C MET A 49 7.72 -3.79 -15.41
N THR A 50 7.48 -2.57 -14.94
CA THR A 50 6.19 -1.87 -15.12
C THR A 50 5.92 -1.44 -16.56
N ASN A 51 6.90 -1.52 -17.46
CA ASN A 51 6.74 -1.16 -18.88
C ASN A 51 6.74 -2.38 -19.83
N VAL A 52 7.12 -3.57 -19.34
CA VAL A 52 7.10 -4.79 -20.15
C VAL A 52 5.70 -5.41 -20.10
N MET A 53 4.98 -5.32 -21.21
CA MET A 53 3.65 -5.93 -21.38
C MET A 53 3.75 -7.46 -21.42
N LEU A 54 2.72 -8.13 -20.89
CA LEU A 54 2.63 -9.58 -20.94
C LEU A 54 2.43 -10.06 -22.37
N TRP A 55 3.12 -11.14 -22.73
CA TRP A 55 2.97 -11.73 -24.05
C TRP A 55 1.69 -12.55 -24.10
N GLY A 56 0.89 -12.32 -25.14
CA GLY A 56 -0.33 -13.07 -25.41
C GLY A 56 -1.62 -12.46 -24.86
N LEU A 57 -1.61 -11.23 -24.33
CA LEU A 57 -2.84 -10.52 -23.95
C LEU A 57 -3.57 -9.96 -25.16
N SER A 58 -4.89 -10.13 -25.21
CA SER A 58 -5.76 -9.25 -26.00
C SER A 58 -5.73 -7.85 -25.36
N GLY A 59 -5.62 -6.78 -26.16
CA GLY A 59 -5.45 -5.40 -25.65
C GLY A 59 -6.62 -4.83 -24.84
N GLN A 60 -7.54 -5.66 -24.34
CA GLN A 60 -8.73 -5.31 -23.55
C GLN A 60 -8.65 -5.88 -22.12
N ALA A 61 -7.49 -5.75 -21.46
CA ALA A 61 -7.36 -6.16 -20.07
C ALA A 61 -8.18 -5.24 -19.14
N LEU A 62 -9.21 -5.78 -18.48
CA LEU A 62 -9.92 -5.06 -17.42
C LEU A 62 -9.04 -4.96 -16.18
N ASP A 63 -8.72 -3.73 -15.75
CA ASP A 63 -7.89 -3.51 -14.58
C ASP A 63 -8.70 -3.55 -13.28
N LEU A 64 -8.62 -4.68 -12.58
CA LEU A 64 -9.28 -4.93 -11.29
C LEU A 64 -8.80 -4.01 -10.18
N PHE A 65 -7.57 -3.51 -10.29
CA PHE A 65 -6.96 -2.69 -9.27
C PHE A 65 -6.90 -1.21 -9.67
N SER A 66 -7.66 -0.75 -10.67
CA SER A 66 -7.58 0.62 -11.19
C SER A 66 -7.54 1.69 -10.07
N GLY A 67 -8.44 1.60 -9.08
CA GLY A 67 -8.47 2.48 -7.91
C GLY A 67 -7.40 2.21 -6.84
N PHE A 68 -6.69 1.09 -6.88
CA PHE A 68 -5.67 0.69 -5.90
C PHE A 68 -4.25 0.56 -6.49
N ARG A 69 -4.05 0.84 -7.79
CA ARG A 69 -2.79 0.63 -8.51
C ARG A 69 -1.60 1.34 -7.87
N SER A 70 -1.82 2.59 -7.47
CA SER A 70 -0.80 3.42 -6.81
C SER A 70 -0.29 2.82 -5.50
N ILE A 71 -1.15 2.11 -4.74
CA ILE A 71 -0.79 1.48 -3.46
C ILE A 71 -0.26 0.07 -3.68
N MET A 72 -0.80 -0.67 -4.65
CA MET A 72 -0.32 -2.01 -5.02
C MET A 72 0.98 -1.98 -5.83
N ALA A 73 1.49 -0.80 -6.18
CA ALA A 73 2.75 -0.63 -6.91
C ALA A 73 2.84 -1.50 -8.17
N GLY A 74 1.71 -1.73 -8.84
CA GLY A 74 1.59 -2.58 -10.02
C GLY A 74 1.11 -1.81 -11.24
N ALA A 75 1.26 -2.39 -12.42
CA ALA A 75 0.82 -1.81 -13.69
C ALA A 75 -0.01 -2.83 -14.48
N SER A 76 -1.22 -2.43 -14.91
CA SER A 76 -2.12 -3.32 -15.65
C SER A 76 -1.50 -3.81 -16.96
N GLY A 77 -1.80 -5.05 -17.36
CA GLY A 77 -1.27 -5.68 -18.58
C GLY A 77 0.25 -5.94 -18.62
N THR A 78 0.99 -5.69 -17.53
CA THR A 78 2.45 -5.88 -17.48
C THR A 78 2.89 -7.04 -16.59
N ILE A 79 4.18 -7.36 -16.60
CA ILE A 79 4.78 -8.33 -15.66
C ILE A 79 4.47 -7.95 -14.20
N MET A 80 4.24 -6.65 -13.92
CA MET A 80 3.87 -6.11 -12.61
C MET A 80 2.35 -6.07 -12.36
N HIS A 81 1.54 -6.87 -13.07
CA HIS A 81 0.07 -6.81 -12.93
C HIS A 81 -0.43 -7.11 -11.50
N LEU A 82 0.22 -8.00 -10.76
CA LEU A 82 -0.14 -8.29 -9.36
C LEU A 82 0.51 -7.30 -8.37
N GLY A 83 1.57 -6.60 -8.81
CA GLY A 83 2.32 -5.67 -7.98
C GLY A 83 2.86 -6.31 -6.71
N ILE A 84 2.69 -5.62 -5.58
CA ILE A 84 3.01 -6.14 -4.24
C ILE A 84 1.85 -6.91 -3.59
N GLY A 85 0.72 -7.08 -4.28
CA GLY A 85 -0.52 -7.67 -3.76
C GLY A 85 -0.29 -8.97 -2.98
N PRO A 86 0.29 -10.02 -3.60
CA PRO A 86 0.53 -11.30 -2.92
C PRO A 86 1.42 -11.19 -1.67
N ILE A 87 2.37 -10.25 -1.69
CA ILE A 87 3.30 -10.01 -0.58
C ILE A 87 2.55 -9.41 0.61
N VAL A 88 1.71 -8.40 0.35
CA VAL A 88 0.91 -7.74 1.38
C VAL A 88 -0.21 -8.66 1.89
N THR A 89 -0.90 -9.39 1.01
CA THR A 89 -1.94 -10.37 1.38
C THR A 89 -1.38 -11.46 2.31
N GLY A 90 -0.23 -12.06 1.97
CA GLY A 90 0.44 -13.02 2.84
C GLY A 90 0.84 -12.44 4.20
N SER A 91 1.25 -11.17 4.22
CA SER A 91 1.59 -10.44 5.44
C SER A 91 0.37 -10.16 6.31
N ILE A 92 -0.76 -9.77 5.73
CA ILE A 92 -2.05 -9.57 6.43
C ILE A 92 -2.46 -10.86 7.14
N ILE A 93 -2.41 -11.99 6.44
CA ILE A 93 -2.82 -13.29 7.01
C ILE A 93 -1.95 -13.66 8.21
N MET A 94 -0.62 -13.52 8.09
CA MET A 94 0.29 -13.79 9.20
C MET A 94 0.09 -12.86 10.39
N GLN A 95 -0.12 -11.57 10.13
CA GLN A 95 -0.36 -10.58 11.19
C GLN A 95 -1.69 -10.82 11.89
N LEU A 96 -2.75 -11.19 11.16
CA LEU A 96 -4.03 -11.55 11.76
C LEU A 96 -3.91 -12.82 12.61
N PHE A 97 -3.18 -13.84 12.16
CA PHE A 97 -3.00 -15.07 12.93
C PHE A 97 -2.15 -14.88 14.19
N ALA A 98 -1.09 -14.08 14.11
CA ALA A 98 -0.26 -13.75 15.27
C ALA A 98 -0.96 -12.78 16.22
N GLY A 99 -1.60 -11.72 15.70
CA GLY A 99 -2.32 -10.72 16.47
C GLY A 99 -3.57 -11.28 17.18
N ALA A 100 -4.30 -12.19 16.53
CA ALA A 100 -5.42 -12.91 17.16
C ALA A 100 -4.95 -14.00 18.15
N LYS A 101 -3.64 -14.20 18.33
CA LYS A 101 -3.04 -15.23 19.19
C LYS A 101 -3.52 -16.66 18.85
N ILE A 102 -3.98 -16.88 17.61
CA ILE A 102 -4.29 -18.21 17.07
C ILE A 102 -3.00 -19.02 17.00
N ILE A 103 -1.93 -18.34 16.62
CA ILE A 103 -0.57 -18.85 16.57
C ILE A 103 0.18 -18.29 17.78
N ARG A 104 0.64 -19.18 18.67
CA ARG A 104 1.50 -18.81 19.81
C ARG A 104 2.96 -18.99 19.37
N LEU A 105 3.54 -17.93 18.80
CA LEU A 105 4.98 -17.83 18.56
C LEU A 105 5.54 -16.77 19.50
N ASP A 106 6.66 -17.06 20.15
CA ASP A 106 7.41 -16.05 20.89
C ASP A 106 8.38 -15.35 19.94
N LEU A 107 7.99 -14.17 19.47
CA LEU A 107 8.80 -13.37 18.55
C LEU A 107 10.08 -12.80 19.22
N GLN A 108 10.27 -13.02 20.53
CA GLN A 108 11.53 -12.74 21.20
C GLN A 108 12.57 -13.83 20.94
N ASP A 109 12.15 -15.05 20.60
CA ASP A 109 13.06 -16.13 20.24
C ASP A 109 13.47 -16.06 18.75
N SER A 110 14.73 -16.34 18.48
CA SER A 110 15.31 -16.34 17.15
C SER A 110 14.74 -17.45 16.25
N GLU A 111 14.44 -18.63 16.80
CA GLU A 111 13.88 -19.74 16.03
C GLU A 111 12.43 -19.46 15.61
N ASP A 112 11.58 -19.04 16.55
CA ASP A 112 10.19 -18.68 16.28
C ASP A 112 10.07 -17.50 15.30
N LYS A 113 10.99 -16.52 15.39
CA LYS A 113 11.06 -15.42 14.42
C LYS A 113 11.46 -15.89 13.02
N ALA A 114 12.41 -16.83 12.92
CA ALA A 114 12.78 -17.42 11.64
C ALA A 114 11.61 -18.23 11.05
N MET A 115 10.86 -18.96 11.88
CA MET A 115 9.65 -19.68 11.47
C MET A 115 8.56 -18.73 10.99
N TYR A 116 8.31 -17.64 11.72
CA TYR A 116 7.34 -16.61 11.32
C TYR A 116 7.68 -16.04 9.93
N GLN A 117 8.94 -15.66 9.72
CA GLN A 117 9.41 -15.14 8.44
C GLN A 117 9.34 -16.20 7.34
N GLY A 118 9.73 -17.44 7.62
CA GLY A 118 9.68 -18.55 6.67
C GLY A 118 8.27 -18.84 6.18
N VAL A 119 7.30 -18.91 7.10
CA VAL A 119 5.90 -19.18 6.76
C VAL A 119 5.28 -17.99 6.02
N GLN A 120 5.60 -16.75 6.40
CA GLN A 120 5.13 -15.58 5.67
C GLN A 120 5.54 -15.67 4.19
N LYS A 121 6.78 -16.05 3.89
CA LYS A 121 7.27 -16.22 2.50
C LYS A 121 6.55 -17.35 1.76
N LEU A 122 6.32 -18.48 2.43
CA LEU A 122 5.55 -19.58 1.86
C LEU A 122 4.12 -19.14 1.51
N LEU A 123 3.49 -18.34 2.38
CA LEU A 123 2.17 -17.78 2.12
C LEU A 123 2.18 -16.81 0.94
N VAL A 124 3.22 -15.97 0.79
CA VAL A 124 3.35 -15.13 -0.41
C VAL A 124 3.40 -15.99 -1.67
N LEU A 125 4.22 -17.05 -1.69
CA LEU A 125 4.33 -17.95 -2.84
C LEU A 125 2.99 -18.63 -3.18
N LEU A 126 2.21 -18.97 -2.15
CA LEU A 126 0.88 -19.56 -2.30
C LEU A 126 -0.17 -18.53 -2.74
N MET A 127 -0.02 -17.26 -2.34
CA MET A 127 -0.92 -16.18 -2.76
C MET A 127 -0.75 -15.79 -4.22
N ILE A 128 0.46 -15.89 -4.78
CA ILE A 128 0.71 -15.60 -6.20
C ILE A 128 -0.25 -16.37 -7.14
N PRO A 129 -0.36 -17.72 -7.10
CA PRO A 129 -1.31 -18.45 -7.93
C PRO A 129 -2.77 -18.23 -7.53
N ILE A 130 -3.06 -17.99 -6.24
CA ILE A 130 -4.43 -17.70 -5.77
C ILE A 130 -4.96 -16.39 -6.35
N GLU A 131 -4.09 -15.38 -6.48
CA GLU A 131 -4.46 -14.09 -7.07
C GLU A 131 -4.36 -14.14 -8.61
N SER A 132 -3.34 -14.79 -9.19
CA SER A 132 -3.10 -14.76 -10.64
C SER A 132 -4.08 -15.62 -11.45
N ILE A 133 -4.47 -16.80 -10.97
CA ILE A 133 -5.33 -17.72 -11.72
C ILE A 133 -6.71 -17.10 -11.97
N PRO A 134 -7.45 -16.63 -10.95
CA PRO A 134 -8.79 -16.09 -11.20
C PRO A 134 -8.77 -14.85 -12.11
N GLN A 135 -7.70 -14.07 -12.08
CA GLN A 135 -7.54 -12.90 -12.94
C GLN A 135 -7.33 -13.30 -14.41
N THR A 136 -6.53 -14.32 -14.69
CA THR A 136 -6.31 -14.84 -16.05
C THR A 136 -7.55 -15.46 -16.67
N TYR A 137 -8.36 -16.16 -15.89
CA TYR A 137 -9.57 -16.82 -16.41
C TYR A 137 -10.82 -15.93 -16.43
N GLY A 138 -10.71 -14.66 -16.00
CA GLY A 138 -11.83 -13.72 -15.97
C GLY A 138 -11.60 -12.40 -16.71
N PHE A 139 -10.38 -11.85 -16.69
CA PHE A 139 -10.15 -10.44 -17.06
C PHE A 139 -8.92 -10.19 -17.93
N LEU A 140 -8.01 -11.17 -18.03
CA LEU A 140 -6.82 -11.11 -18.87
C LEU A 140 -6.96 -12.13 -19.99
N ASP A 141 -7.83 -11.83 -20.96
CA ASP A 141 -8.13 -12.76 -22.05
C ASP A 141 -6.94 -12.88 -23.02
N PRO A 142 -6.53 -14.11 -23.36
CA PRO A 142 -5.47 -14.32 -24.33
C PRO A 142 -5.88 -13.88 -25.74
N THR A 143 -4.91 -13.50 -26.57
CA THR A 143 -5.14 -13.14 -27.97
C THR A 143 -5.73 -14.33 -28.75
N GLU A 144 -6.66 -14.06 -29.67
CA GLU A 144 -7.28 -15.09 -30.53
C GLU A 144 -6.26 -15.94 -31.29
N ALA A 145 -5.15 -15.36 -31.73
CA ALA A 145 -4.05 -16.09 -32.37
C ALA A 145 -3.43 -17.16 -31.43
N LEU A 146 -3.21 -16.80 -30.16
CA LEU A 146 -2.64 -17.71 -29.18
C LEU A 146 -3.62 -18.84 -28.80
N ILE A 147 -4.92 -18.51 -28.75
CA ILE A 147 -5.98 -19.48 -28.51
C ILE A 147 -6.07 -20.48 -29.68
N SER A 148 -5.96 -20.01 -30.91
CA SER A 148 -6.01 -20.85 -32.11
C SER A 148 -4.85 -21.83 -32.19
N ASP A 149 -3.63 -21.40 -31.84
CA ASP A 149 -2.42 -22.20 -32.00
C ASP A 149 -2.19 -23.22 -30.87
N TYR A 150 -2.54 -22.87 -29.63
CA TYR A 150 -2.21 -23.67 -28.43
C TYR A 150 -3.42 -24.11 -27.61
N GLY A 151 -4.61 -23.58 -27.91
CA GLY A 151 -5.82 -23.79 -27.12
C GLY A 151 -5.88 -22.91 -25.86
N MET A 152 -7.09 -22.60 -25.40
CA MET A 152 -7.36 -21.69 -24.29
C MET A 152 -6.63 -22.07 -22.99
N GLY A 153 -6.50 -23.36 -22.69
CA GLY A 153 -5.83 -23.83 -21.47
C GLY A 153 -4.33 -23.49 -21.44
N TRP A 154 -3.61 -23.75 -22.53
CA TRP A 154 -2.17 -23.46 -22.61
C TRP A 154 -1.89 -21.97 -22.75
N ALA A 155 -2.74 -21.23 -23.48
CA ALA A 155 -2.66 -19.77 -23.56
C ALA A 155 -2.77 -19.13 -22.17
N ASN A 156 -3.76 -19.54 -21.37
CA ASN A 156 -3.94 -19.05 -20.00
C ASN A 156 -2.79 -19.47 -19.08
N PHE A 157 -2.29 -20.71 -19.23
CA PHE A 157 -1.16 -21.18 -18.44
C PHE A 157 0.11 -20.33 -18.66
N VAL A 158 0.38 -19.92 -19.91
CA VAL A 158 1.52 -19.06 -20.22
C VAL A 158 1.39 -17.69 -19.55
N ILE A 159 0.21 -17.08 -19.56
CA ILE A 159 -0.04 -15.80 -18.88
C ILE A 159 0.14 -15.96 -17.37
N VAL A 160 -0.44 -17.01 -16.76
CA VAL A 160 -0.27 -17.31 -15.34
C VAL A 160 1.21 -17.52 -14.98
N ALA A 161 1.97 -18.23 -15.82
CA ALA A 161 3.39 -18.45 -15.60
C ALA A 161 4.20 -17.14 -15.65
N GLN A 162 3.88 -16.23 -16.57
CA GLN A 162 4.50 -14.90 -16.63
C GLN A 162 4.17 -14.05 -15.40
N LEU A 163 2.91 -14.03 -14.96
CA LEU A 163 2.47 -13.34 -13.74
C LEU A 163 3.15 -13.90 -12.49
N PHE A 164 3.31 -15.22 -12.44
CA PHE A 164 4.02 -15.91 -11.36
C PHE A 164 5.49 -15.51 -11.33
N ALA A 165 6.18 -15.57 -12.47
CA ALA A 165 7.58 -15.17 -12.58
C ALA A 165 7.79 -13.69 -12.20
N GLY A 166 6.89 -12.80 -12.65
CA GLY A 166 6.91 -11.39 -12.29
C GLY A 166 6.77 -11.15 -10.80
N SER A 167 5.73 -11.71 -10.18
CA SER A 167 5.46 -11.54 -8.74
C SER A 167 6.55 -12.17 -7.87
N TYR A 168 7.09 -13.32 -8.29
CA TYR A 168 8.22 -13.96 -7.62
C TYR A 168 9.49 -13.10 -7.70
N LEU A 169 9.74 -12.47 -8.85
CA LEU A 169 10.87 -11.55 -9.00
C LEU A 169 10.72 -10.32 -8.10
N VAL A 170 9.53 -9.72 -8.01
CA VAL A 170 9.25 -8.59 -7.09
C VAL A 170 9.52 -8.99 -5.64
N PHE A 171 9.07 -10.17 -5.24
CA PHE A 171 9.34 -10.71 -3.91
C PHE A 171 10.86 -10.84 -3.63
N LEU A 172 11.64 -11.33 -4.60
CA LEU A 172 13.10 -11.40 -4.47
C LEU A 172 13.74 -10.01 -4.41
N LEU A 173 13.26 -9.04 -5.19
CA LEU A 173 13.75 -7.66 -5.15
C LEU A 173 13.44 -7.00 -3.80
N ASP A 174 12.30 -7.28 -3.19
CA ASP A 174 11.99 -6.82 -1.83
C ASP A 174 12.95 -7.40 -0.78
N GLU A 175 13.26 -8.70 -0.86
CA GLU A 175 14.26 -9.32 0.00
C GLU A 175 15.66 -8.72 -0.22
N LEU A 176 16.00 -8.37 -1.46
CA LEU A 176 17.29 -7.78 -1.81
C LEU A 176 17.44 -6.41 -1.16
N VAL A 177 16.44 -5.53 -1.31
CA VAL A 177 16.45 -4.19 -0.69
C VAL A 177 16.44 -4.30 0.83
N SER A 178 15.62 -5.19 1.40
CA SER A 178 15.51 -5.32 2.86
C SER A 178 16.79 -5.84 3.53
N LYS A 179 17.70 -6.50 2.79
CA LYS A 179 18.97 -7.05 3.32
C LYS A 179 20.20 -6.26 2.89
N TRP A 180 20.23 -5.79 1.65
CA TRP A 180 21.39 -5.15 1.02
C TRP A 180 21.17 -3.67 0.68
N GLY A 181 19.92 -3.20 0.66
CA GLY A 181 19.56 -1.82 0.34
C GLY A 181 19.24 -0.97 1.57
N ILE A 182 18.57 0.15 1.32
CA ILE A 182 18.11 1.09 2.34
C ILE A 182 16.58 1.01 2.43
N GLY A 183 16.06 0.66 3.61
CA GLY A 183 14.62 0.57 3.86
C GLY A 183 14.03 -0.79 3.47
N SER A 184 12.77 -0.80 3.03
CA SER A 184 12.04 -2.00 2.59
C SER A 184 11.64 -1.85 1.12
N GLY A 185 11.74 -2.92 0.34
CA GLY A 185 11.38 -2.91 -1.07
C GLY A 185 9.91 -2.59 -1.31
N ILE A 186 8.99 -3.16 -0.51
CA ILE A 186 7.56 -2.83 -0.56
C ILE A 186 7.34 -1.31 -0.48
N SER A 187 7.95 -0.66 0.52
CA SER A 187 7.81 0.79 0.69
C SER A 187 8.40 1.57 -0.48
N LEU A 188 9.55 1.11 -0.99
CA LEU A 188 10.24 1.73 -2.11
C LEU A 188 9.41 1.67 -3.40
N PHE A 189 8.77 0.53 -3.69
CA PHE A 189 7.92 0.35 -4.86
C PHE A 189 6.65 1.20 -4.79
N ILE A 190 6.02 1.31 -3.62
CA ILE A 190 4.86 2.20 -3.42
C ILE A 190 5.26 3.66 -3.68
N ALA A 191 6.35 4.11 -3.05
CA ALA A 191 6.83 5.49 -3.24
C ALA A 191 7.19 5.77 -4.71
N ALA A 192 7.82 4.82 -5.40
CA ALA A 192 8.16 4.93 -6.81
C ALA A 192 6.91 5.02 -7.72
N GLY A 193 5.93 4.13 -7.53
CA GLY A 193 4.70 4.10 -8.33
C GLY A 193 3.83 5.34 -8.12
N VAL A 194 3.70 5.81 -6.88
CA VAL A 194 2.98 7.05 -6.57
C VAL A 194 3.71 8.28 -7.12
N ALA A 195 5.05 8.34 -6.98
CA ALA A 195 5.84 9.43 -7.53
C ALA A 195 5.73 9.49 -9.06
N GLN A 196 5.78 8.34 -9.74
CA GLN A 196 5.56 8.25 -11.19
C GLN A 196 4.16 8.74 -11.56
N SER A 197 3.12 8.28 -10.87
CA SER A 197 1.73 8.66 -11.13
C SER A 197 1.52 10.17 -10.96
N THR A 198 2.04 10.74 -9.86
CA THR A 198 1.99 12.19 -9.58
C THR A 198 2.75 12.98 -10.64
N PHE A 199 3.94 12.51 -11.04
CA PHE A 199 4.77 13.17 -12.05
C PHE A 199 4.09 13.16 -13.42
N VAL A 200 3.59 12.01 -13.86
CA VAL A 200 2.87 11.84 -15.13
C VAL A 200 1.58 12.68 -15.12
N GLY A 201 0.79 12.65 -14.05
CA GLY A 201 -0.43 13.46 -13.96
C GLY A 201 -0.18 14.97 -13.97
N THR A 202 0.99 15.42 -13.51
CA THR A 202 1.30 16.85 -13.47
C THR A 202 1.90 17.34 -14.79
N LEU A 203 2.79 16.56 -15.40
CA LEU A 203 3.69 17.00 -16.48
C LEU A 203 3.54 16.24 -17.80
N SER A 204 2.67 15.23 -17.90
CA SER A 204 2.50 14.46 -19.14
C SER A 204 2.05 15.35 -20.31
N PRO A 205 2.80 15.39 -21.43
CA PRO A 205 2.40 16.12 -22.61
C PRO A 205 1.42 15.33 -23.49
N MET A 206 1.17 14.06 -23.21
CA MET A 206 0.34 13.18 -24.05
C MET A 206 -1.12 13.61 -24.04
N PRO A 207 -1.90 13.41 -25.12
CA PRO A 207 -3.34 13.69 -25.13
C PRO A 207 -4.08 12.90 -24.06
N ALA A 208 -5.17 13.46 -23.52
CA ALA A 208 -6.01 12.79 -22.51
C ALA A 208 -6.58 11.46 -23.01
N THR A 209 -7.03 11.41 -24.26
CA THR A 209 -7.46 10.18 -24.93
C THR A 209 -6.45 9.77 -26.00
N SER A 210 -5.90 8.57 -25.84
CA SER A 210 -4.97 7.97 -26.80
C SER A 210 -5.63 7.81 -28.18
N GLY A 211 -4.99 8.36 -29.22
CA GLY A 211 -5.45 8.23 -30.61
C GLY A 211 -6.26 9.41 -31.17
N MET A 212 -6.62 10.39 -30.33
CA MET A 212 -7.22 11.65 -30.77
C MET A 212 -6.17 12.77 -30.84
N SER A 213 -6.31 13.68 -31.81
CA SER A 213 -5.47 14.88 -31.92
C SER A 213 -5.74 15.85 -30.76
N TYR A 214 -4.80 16.77 -30.52
CA TYR A 214 -5.02 17.85 -29.56
C TYR A 214 -6.18 18.74 -30.01
N SER A 215 -7.08 19.03 -29.08
CA SER A 215 -8.21 19.94 -29.26
C SER A 215 -8.65 20.45 -27.90
N LEU A 216 -9.53 21.47 -27.86
CA LEU A 216 -10.15 21.95 -26.61
C LEU A 216 -10.90 20.84 -25.84
N GLN A 217 -11.42 19.84 -26.54
CA GLN A 217 -12.09 18.67 -25.95
C GLN A 217 -11.13 17.54 -25.57
N ASN A 218 -9.90 17.55 -26.09
CA ASN A 218 -8.85 16.59 -25.79
C ASN A 218 -7.50 17.29 -25.59
N PRO A 219 -7.37 18.13 -24.53
CA PRO A 219 -6.11 18.77 -24.23
C PRO A 219 -5.12 17.73 -23.63
N PRO A 220 -3.85 18.12 -23.42
CA PRO A 220 -2.88 17.27 -22.77
C PRO A 220 -3.38 16.72 -21.42
N SER A 221 -3.06 15.46 -21.13
CA SER A 221 -3.42 14.73 -19.91
C SER A 221 -2.83 15.36 -18.64
N GLY A 222 -1.64 15.96 -18.72
CA GLY A 222 -0.99 16.58 -17.58
C GLY A 222 -1.62 17.91 -17.18
N THR A 223 -1.79 18.17 -15.88
CA THR A 223 -2.41 19.41 -15.39
C THR A 223 -1.70 20.66 -15.88
N LEU A 224 -0.36 20.72 -15.84
CA LEU A 224 0.39 21.90 -16.29
C LEU A 224 0.33 22.05 -17.82
N PRO A 225 0.66 21.04 -18.64
CA PRO A 225 0.50 21.12 -20.10
C PRO A 225 -0.92 21.47 -20.55
N MET A 226 -1.96 20.95 -19.87
CA MET A 226 -3.36 21.30 -20.12
C MET A 226 -3.60 22.80 -19.93
N ILE A 227 -3.18 23.36 -18.80
CA ILE A 227 -3.31 24.81 -18.51
C ILE A 227 -2.65 25.61 -19.63
N PHE A 228 -1.40 25.30 -19.97
CA PHE A 228 -0.66 26.03 -21.00
C PHE A 228 -1.33 25.92 -22.38
N TYR A 229 -1.83 24.74 -22.74
CA TYR A 229 -2.50 24.51 -24.02
C TYR A 229 -3.83 25.26 -24.09
N MET A 230 -4.67 25.13 -23.08
CA MET A 230 -5.98 25.79 -23.00
C MET A 230 -5.84 27.31 -23.04
N PHE A 231 -4.92 27.90 -22.27
CA PHE A 231 -4.69 29.35 -22.30
C PHE A 231 -4.06 29.86 -23.60
N ARG A 232 -3.40 28.99 -24.37
CA ARG A 232 -2.75 29.36 -25.63
C ARG A 232 -3.69 29.24 -26.84
N GLU A 233 -4.51 28.20 -26.89
CA GLU A 233 -5.32 27.88 -28.06
C GLU A 233 -6.79 28.28 -27.92
N ALA A 234 -7.32 28.42 -26.71
CA ALA A 234 -8.71 28.84 -26.52
C ALA A 234 -8.87 30.36 -26.64
N THR A 235 -9.89 30.80 -27.37
CA THR A 235 -10.29 32.21 -27.31
C THR A 235 -11.07 32.51 -26.02
N ASN A 236 -11.01 33.76 -25.54
CA ASN A 236 -11.75 34.19 -24.33
C ASN A 236 -13.27 33.93 -24.43
N ALA A 237 -13.83 33.96 -25.64
CA ALA A 237 -15.25 33.69 -25.88
C ALA A 237 -15.58 32.19 -25.78
N GLU A 238 -14.70 31.30 -26.25
CA GLU A 238 -14.86 29.84 -26.16
C GLU A 238 -14.68 29.33 -24.73
N MET A 239 -13.74 29.91 -23.96
CA MET A 239 -13.57 29.56 -22.55
C MET A 239 -14.78 29.89 -21.67
N ILE A 240 -15.53 30.94 -22.02
CA ILE A 240 -16.73 31.36 -21.27
C ILE A 240 -17.98 30.62 -21.77
N SER A 241 -18.11 30.40 -23.08
CA SER A 241 -19.30 29.75 -23.67
C SER A 241 -19.32 28.23 -23.54
N GLN A 242 -18.16 27.58 -23.42
CA GLN A 242 -18.04 26.11 -23.27
C GLN A 242 -17.62 25.69 -21.86
N ASN A 243 -17.82 26.53 -20.84
CA ASN A 243 -17.39 26.28 -19.46
C ASN A 243 -15.91 25.85 -19.34
N GLY A 244 -15.03 26.39 -20.17
CA GLY A 244 -13.61 26.00 -20.21
C GLY A 244 -12.88 26.19 -18.87
N PHE A 245 -13.30 27.14 -18.04
CA PHE A 245 -12.80 27.30 -16.67
C PHE A 245 -13.24 26.19 -15.73
N GLU A 246 -14.47 25.70 -15.86
CA GLU A 246 -14.98 24.55 -15.10
C GLU A 246 -14.25 23.27 -15.51
N THR A 247 -13.96 23.12 -16.81
CA THR A 247 -13.17 22.00 -17.32
C THR A 247 -11.76 21.98 -16.74
N ILE A 248 -11.06 23.12 -16.76
CA ILE A 248 -9.71 23.24 -16.19
C ILE A 248 -9.72 22.99 -14.67
N LEU A 249 -10.73 23.47 -13.96
CA LEU A 249 -10.77 23.44 -12.50
C LEU A 249 -11.32 22.14 -11.92
N LEU A 250 -12.29 21.49 -12.58
CA LEU A 250 -13.11 20.42 -11.98
C LEU A 250 -13.27 19.18 -12.87
N THR A 251 -13.62 19.31 -14.17
CA THR A 251 -14.12 18.16 -14.95
C THR A 251 -13.08 17.45 -15.83
N HIS A 252 -11.85 17.97 -15.95
CA HIS A 252 -10.77 17.29 -16.67
C HIS A 252 -10.22 16.06 -15.93
N VAL A 253 -9.54 15.16 -16.64
CA VAL A 253 -8.88 13.95 -16.10
C VAL A 253 -7.90 14.24 -14.96
N ASN A 254 -7.21 15.39 -15.01
CA ASN A 254 -6.29 15.86 -13.97
C ASN A 254 -6.55 17.35 -13.70
N PRO A 255 -7.60 17.69 -12.93
CA PRO A 255 -8.03 19.07 -12.74
C PRO A 255 -7.05 19.85 -11.85
N VAL A 256 -7.06 21.18 -11.96
CA VAL A 256 -6.23 22.05 -11.09
C VAL A 256 -6.58 21.89 -9.61
N ALA A 257 -7.85 21.60 -9.30
CA ALA A 257 -8.27 21.29 -7.94
C ALA A 257 -7.52 20.09 -7.36
N ALA A 258 -7.27 19.05 -8.17
CA ALA A 258 -6.50 17.88 -7.73
C ALA A 258 -5.02 18.24 -7.45
N LEU A 259 -4.42 19.15 -8.22
CA LEU A 259 -3.05 19.62 -7.98
C LEU A 259 -2.96 20.42 -6.68
N PHE A 260 -3.89 21.33 -6.46
CA PHE A 260 -3.98 22.10 -5.23
C PHE A 260 -4.20 21.18 -4.01
N SER A 261 -5.14 20.24 -4.12
CA SER A 261 -5.38 19.21 -3.11
C SER A 261 -4.11 18.40 -2.81
N SER A 262 -3.39 17.95 -3.84
CA SER A 262 -2.14 17.20 -3.67
C SER A 262 -1.10 17.98 -2.87
N VAL A 263 -0.96 19.29 -3.11
CA VAL A 263 -0.05 20.16 -2.35
C VAL A 263 -0.52 20.30 -0.89
N VAL A 264 -1.81 20.49 -0.66
CA VAL A 264 -2.37 20.58 0.70
C VAL A 264 -2.15 19.27 1.47
N VAL A 265 -2.48 18.13 0.87
CA VAL A 265 -2.24 16.79 1.44
C VAL A 265 -0.77 16.60 1.75
N PHE A 266 0.13 16.93 0.81
CA PHE A 266 1.58 16.85 1.01
C PHE A 266 2.04 17.63 2.25
N LEU A 267 1.61 18.89 2.40
CA LEU A 267 2.00 19.75 3.53
C LEU A 267 1.47 19.21 4.86
N VAL A 268 0.19 18.81 4.90
CA VAL A 268 -0.44 18.26 6.11
C VAL A 268 0.24 16.95 6.53
N VAL A 269 0.48 16.04 5.59
CA VAL A 269 1.14 14.75 5.86
C VAL A 269 2.59 14.95 6.28
N ALA A 270 3.35 15.83 5.61
CA ALA A 270 4.72 16.12 5.98
C ALA A 270 4.82 16.72 7.39
N TYR A 271 3.88 17.60 7.76
CA TYR A 271 3.79 18.15 9.12
C TYR A 271 3.43 17.06 10.15
N ALA A 272 2.48 16.18 9.83
CA ALA A 272 2.08 15.06 10.67
C ALA A 272 3.23 14.06 10.93
N GLU A 273 3.94 13.63 9.88
CA GLU A 273 5.03 12.64 9.97
C GLU A 273 6.30 13.21 10.63
N SER A 274 6.56 14.51 10.48
CA SER A 274 7.69 15.17 11.14
C SER A 274 7.46 15.44 12.63
N SER A 275 6.22 15.35 13.11
CA SER A 275 5.85 15.58 14.50
C SER A 275 6.33 14.45 15.43
N LYS A 276 7.19 14.79 16.39
CA LYS A 276 7.77 13.86 17.37
C LYS A 276 7.72 14.40 18.80
N LEU A 277 7.39 13.53 19.74
CA LEU A 277 7.48 13.76 21.18
C LEU A 277 8.82 13.22 21.69
N GLU A 278 9.66 14.08 22.25
CA GLU A 278 10.97 13.66 22.77
C GLU A 278 10.89 13.34 24.27
N LEU A 279 11.06 12.07 24.64
CA LEU A 279 11.18 11.66 26.03
C LEU A 279 12.63 11.87 26.51
N PRO A 280 12.87 12.65 27.58
CA PRO A 280 14.20 12.81 28.13
C PRO A 280 14.65 11.52 28.81
N LEU A 281 15.84 11.04 28.44
CA LEU A 281 16.48 9.89 29.04
C LEU A 281 17.83 10.31 29.63
N THR A 282 18.22 9.65 30.71
CA THR A 282 19.54 9.84 31.34
C THR A 282 20.30 8.52 31.33
N HIS A 283 21.61 8.59 31.10
CA HIS A 283 22.42 7.39 31.19
C HIS A 283 22.62 6.99 32.65
N GLY A 284 22.30 5.74 32.98
CA GLY A 284 22.34 5.29 34.37
C GLY A 284 23.74 5.03 34.94
N LYS A 285 24.79 5.07 34.10
CA LYS A 285 26.20 4.87 34.51
C LYS A 285 27.08 6.10 34.29
N VAL A 286 26.69 7.03 33.42
CA VAL A 286 27.50 8.20 33.05
C VAL A 286 26.75 9.45 33.48
N ARG A 287 27.22 10.08 34.58
CA ARG A 287 26.62 11.31 35.10
C ARG A 287 26.76 12.43 34.06
N GLY A 288 25.67 13.17 33.84
CA GLY A 288 25.64 14.33 32.93
C GLY A 288 25.24 14.02 31.49
N HIS A 289 25.26 12.76 31.05
CA HIS A 289 24.81 12.40 29.71
C HIS A 289 23.27 12.28 29.66
N ARG A 290 22.64 13.20 28.92
CA ARG A 290 21.20 13.21 28.65
C ARG A 290 20.97 12.87 27.18
N GLY A 291 20.24 11.80 26.93
CA GLY A 291 19.74 11.44 25.60
C GLY A 291 18.26 11.82 25.47
N LYS A 292 17.76 11.82 24.24
CA LYS A 292 16.34 11.98 23.97
C LYS A 292 15.86 10.78 23.14
N TYR A 293 14.73 10.20 23.54
CA TYR A 293 14.08 9.13 22.77
C TYR A 293 12.85 9.72 22.06
N PRO A 294 12.89 9.89 20.72
CA PRO A 294 11.76 10.44 19.98
C PRO A 294 10.67 9.38 19.79
N ILE A 295 9.49 9.61 20.34
CA ILE A 295 8.26 8.90 20.01
C ILE A 295 7.53 9.72 18.96
N ARG A 296 7.37 9.17 17.75
CA ARG A 296 6.64 9.86 16.67
C ARG A 296 5.15 9.85 16.96
N LEU A 297 4.46 10.89 16.50
CA LEU A 297 3.00 10.95 16.53
C LEU A 297 2.42 9.79 15.68
N VAL A 298 3.01 9.53 14.52
CA VAL A 298 2.74 8.36 13.67
C VAL A 298 3.57 7.16 14.16
N TYR A 299 3.20 6.63 15.33
CA TYR A 299 3.96 5.58 16.00
C TYR A 299 3.95 4.26 15.23
N ALA A 300 2.78 3.82 14.75
CA ALA A 300 2.61 2.56 14.02
C ALA A 300 3.09 2.59 12.56
N SER A 301 3.75 3.66 12.11
CA SER A 301 4.10 3.85 10.69
C SER A 301 2.88 3.97 9.77
N ASN A 302 3.15 3.97 8.47
CA ASN A 302 2.16 3.96 7.40
C ASN A 302 1.68 2.54 7.03
N ILE A 303 2.24 1.52 7.70
CA ILE A 303 1.94 0.11 7.45
C ILE A 303 0.47 -0.23 7.70
N PRO A 304 -0.20 0.26 8.77
CA PRO A 304 -1.62 -0.04 9.00
C PRO A 304 -2.52 0.41 7.86
N VAL A 305 -2.23 1.57 7.27
CA VAL A 305 -2.95 2.10 6.11
C VAL A 305 -2.68 1.28 4.86
N ILE A 306 -1.43 0.84 4.63
CA ILE A 306 -1.09 -0.06 3.52
C ILE A 306 -1.90 -1.37 3.63
N LEU A 307 -1.94 -1.97 4.83
CA LEU A 307 -2.67 -3.21 5.07
C LEU A 307 -4.18 -3.05 4.88
N MET A 308 -4.73 -1.92 5.33
CA MET A 308 -6.15 -1.63 5.15
C MET A 308 -6.51 -1.40 3.69
N ALA A 309 -5.73 -0.60 2.95
CA ALA A 309 -5.93 -0.38 1.53
C ALA A 309 -5.80 -1.69 0.74
N ALA A 310 -4.84 -2.54 1.09
CA ALA A 310 -4.69 -3.85 0.47
C ALA A 310 -5.86 -4.80 0.77
N LEU A 311 -6.40 -4.76 1.99
CA LEU A 311 -7.60 -5.51 2.34
C LEU A 311 -8.80 -5.05 1.48
N LEU A 312 -9.01 -3.75 1.32
CA LEU A 312 -10.09 -3.20 0.48
C LEU A 312 -9.91 -3.57 -1.00
N ALA A 313 -8.68 -3.52 -1.51
CA ALA A 313 -8.35 -3.94 -2.87
C ALA A 313 -8.67 -5.42 -3.09
N ASN A 314 -8.31 -6.29 -2.14
CA ASN A 314 -8.63 -7.70 -2.19
C ASN A 314 -10.13 -7.95 -2.11
N ILE A 315 -10.85 -7.23 -1.25
CA ILE A 315 -12.32 -7.30 -1.20
C ILE A 315 -12.89 -6.97 -2.58
N ASN A 316 -12.52 -5.83 -3.18
CA ASN A 316 -13.00 -5.45 -4.51
C ASN A 316 -12.66 -6.50 -5.58
N MET A 317 -11.42 -6.99 -5.60
CA MET A 317 -10.99 -8.04 -6.52
C MET A 317 -11.86 -9.30 -6.38
N PHE A 318 -12.10 -9.79 -5.16
CA PHE A 318 -12.91 -10.98 -4.94
C PHE A 318 -14.38 -10.76 -5.27
N THR A 319 -14.97 -9.61 -4.91
CA THR A 319 -16.37 -9.30 -5.25
C THR A 319 -16.56 -9.19 -6.75
N LEU A 320 -15.61 -8.58 -7.47
CA LEU A 320 -15.58 -8.49 -8.92
C LEU A 320 -15.41 -9.87 -9.57
N LEU A 321 -14.55 -10.73 -9.02
CA LEU A 321 -14.39 -12.12 -9.46
C LEU A 321 -15.67 -12.93 -9.27
N PHE A 322 -16.35 -12.83 -8.12
CA PHE A 322 -17.62 -13.53 -7.91
C PHE A 322 -18.74 -13.01 -8.80
N TRP A 323 -18.65 -11.76 -9.25
CA TRP A 323 -19.65 -11.15 -10.13
C TRP A 323 -19.43 -11.43 -11.62
N ASN A 324 -18.18 -11.42 -12.11
CA ASN A 324 -17.86 -11.49 -13.55
C ASN A 324 -17.22 -12.82 -14.00
N HIS A 325 -16.62 -13.61 -13.11
CA HIS A 325 -15.87 -14.79 -13.52
C HIS A 325 -16.79 -15.98 -13.91
N PRO A 326 -16.61 -16.61 -15.09
CA PRO A 326 -17.52 -17.63 -15.64
C PRO A 326 -17.80 -18.83 -14.72
N THR A 327 -16.82 -19.23 -13.89
CA THR A 327 -16.99 -20.34 -12.93
C THR A 327 -17.35 -19.87 -11.53
N LEU A 328 -16.92 -18.68 -11.10
CA LEU A 328 -17.14 -18.22 -9.72
C LEU A 328 -18.51 -17.55 -9.56
N GLN A 329 -19.12 -17.08 -10.64
CA GLN A 329 -20.52 -16.64 -10.69
C GLN A 329 -21.51 -17.70 -10.20
N LYS A 330 -21.18 -18.99 -10.34
CA LYS A 330 -22.03 -20.12 -9.93
C LYS A 330 -21.79 -20.57 -8.49
N THR A 331 -20.90 -19.90 -7.75
CA THR A 331 -20.62 -20.25 -6.36
C THR A 331 -21.86 -19.99 -5.49
N PRO A 332 -22.31 -20.95 -4.66
CA PRO A 332 -23.46 -20.75 -3.79
C PRO A 332 -23.27 -19.52 -2.88
N ILE A 333 -24.35 -18.76 -2.65
CA ILE A 333 -24.41 -17.55 -1.80
C ILE A 333 -23.61 -16.34 -2.34
N LEU A 334 -22.37 -16.53 -2.79
CA LEU A 334 -21.44 -15.47 -3.16
C LEU A 334 -21.54 -15.02 -4.63
N GLY A 335 -21.80 -15.97 -5.54
CA GLY A 335 -21.83 -15.71 -6.98
C GLY A 335 -23.19 -15.21 -7.46
N LYS A 336 -23.20 -14.43 -8.54
CA LYS A 336 -24.40 -13.85 -9.18
C LYS A 336 -25.48 -14.89 -9.50
N GLU A 337 -25.08 -16.05 -9.99
CA GLU A 337 -25.97 -17.15 -10.39
C GLU A 337 -25.98 -18.31 -9.38
N GLY A 338 -25.42 -18.09 -8.18
CA GLY A 338 -25.39 -19.07 -7.11
C GLY A 338 -26.75 -19.32 -6.46
N TRP A 339 -26.95 -20.52 -5.91
CA TRP A 339 -28.15 -20.83 -5.12
C TRP A 339 -28.22 -19.89 -3.90
N GLY A 340 -29.30 -19.11 -3.80
CA GLY A 340 -29.54 -18.18 -2.69
C GLY A 340 -28.65 -16.93 -2.74
N SER A 341 -28.29 -16.49 -3.96
CA SER A 341 -27.32 -15.41 -4.20
C SER A 341 -27.61 -14.15 -3.37
N MET A 342 -26.63 -13.75 -2.55
CA MET A 342 -26.56 -12.45 -1.88
C MET A 342 -25.63 -11.49 -2.64
N SER A 343 -25.28 -11.81 -3.88
CA SER A 343 -24.31 -11.06 -4.69
C SER A 343 -24.68 -9.58 -4.86
N ASP A 344 -25.96 -9.25 -5.01
CA ASP A 344 -26.45 -7.87 -5.10
C ASP A 344 -26.15 -7.04 -3.83
N TYR A 345 -26.08 -7.69 -2.66
CA TYR A 345 -25.67 -7.04 -1.41
C TYR A 345 -24.15 -6.98 -1.24
N ILE A 346 -23.42 -7.90 -1.87
CA ILE A 346 -21.97 -8.00 -1.79
C ILE A 346 -21.31 -6.98 -2.72
N GLY A 347 -21.71 -6.92 -3.98
CA GLY A 347 -21.18 -5.99 -4.97
C GLY A 347 -21.80 -6.19 -6.34
N THR A 348 -22.39 -5.13 -6.91
CA THR A 348 -22.84 -5.10 -8.30
C THR A 348 -21.82 -4.38 -9.16
N TYR A 349 -21.64 -4.83 -10.40
CA TYR A 349 -20.75 -4.20 -11.37
C TYR A 349 -21.42 -4.09 -12.72
N GLU A 350 -21.20 -2.96 -13.40
CA GLU A 350 -21.62 -2.79 -14.79
C GLU A 350 -20.70 -3.56 -15.75
N PRO A 351 -21.22 -4.03 -16.89
CA PRO A 351 -20.41 -4.70 -17.90
C PRO A 351 -19.24 -3.82 -18.35
N GLY A 352 -18.01 -4.30 -18.14
CA GLY A 352 -16.79 -3.58 -18.54
C GLY A 352 -16.29 -2.52 -17.55
N SER A 353 -16.93 -2.33 -16.40
CA SER A 353 -16.39 -1.50 -15.31
C SER A 353 -15.67 -2.36 -14.26
N SER A 354 -14.54 -1.85 -13.76
CA SER A 354 -13.86 -2.41 -12.58
C SER A 354 -14.20 -1.69 -11.27
N THR A 355 -14.99 -0.63 -11.33
CA THR A 355 -15.54 0.03 -10.15
C THR A 355 -16.89 -0.62 -9.77
N PRO A 356 -17.11 -0.90 -8.48
CA PRO A 356 -18.41 -1.38 -8.02
C PRO A 356 -19.47 -0.31 -8.24
N SER A 357 -20.64 -0.69 -8.74
CA SER A 357 -21.81 0.19 -8.92
C SER A 357 -22.84 0.07 -7.81
N GLY A 358 -22.64 -0.83 -6.85
CA GLY A 358 -23.59 -1.04 -5.75
C GLY A 358 -23.16 -2.13 -4.77
N GLY A 359 -23.94 -2.33 -3.71
CA GLY A 359 -23.66 -3.29 -2.64
C GLY A 359 -22.58 -2.83 -1.65
N PHE A 360 -22.15 -3.73 -0.78
CA PHE A 360 -21.09 -3.49 0.22
C PHE A 360 -19.76 -3.08 -0.44
N ALA A 361 -19.44 -3.68 -1.59
CA ALA A 361 -18.24 -3.35 -2.36
C ALA A 361 -18.18 -1.86 -2.71
N TRP A 362 -19.32 -1.26 -3.13
CA TRP A 362 -19.42 0.18 -3.37
C TRP A 362 -19.24 0.98 -2.09
N TYR A 363 -19.96 0.65 -1.00
CA TYR A 363 -19.76 1.38 0.27
C TYR A 363 -18.30 1.34 0.76
N SER A 364 -17.59 0.23 0.51
CA SER A 364 -16.19 0.03 0.91
C SER A 364 -15.15 0.56 -0.08
N SER A 365 -15.54 0.94 -1.31
CA SER A 365 -14.59 1.41 -2.32
C SER A 365 -14.06 2.80 -2.00
N MET A 366 -12.91 3.14 -2.59
CA MET A 366 -12.34 4.47 -2.47
C MET A 366 -13.20 5.49 -3.19
N VAL A 367 -13.41 6.64 -2.54
CA VAL A 367 -14.02 7.81 -3.16
C VAL A 367 -12.92 8.55 -3.92
N ASN A 368 -13.01 8.69 -5.25
CA ASN A 368 -11.93 9.26 -6.06
C ASN A 368 -12.11 10.76 -6.27
N GLY A 369 -12.07 11.50 -5.17
CA GLY A 369 -12.06 12.95 -5.19
C GLY A 369 -13.41 13.63 -5.24
N VAL A 370 -13.36 14.95 -5.40
CA VAL A 370 -14.48 15.88 -5.20
C VAL A 370 -15.63 15.64 -6.19
N ASN A 371 -15.32 15.13 -7.38
CA ASN A 371 -16.33 14.86 -8.42
C ASN A 371 -17.24 13.69 -8.06
N ASP A 372 -16.78 12.71 -7.29
CA ASP A 372 -17.56 11.51 -6.96
C ASP A 372 -18.59 11.75 -5.84
N TRP A 373 -18.37 12.76 -4.99
CA TRP A 373 -19.25 12.99 -3.84
C TRP A 373 -19.73 14.44 -3.72
N LEU A 374 -18.84 15.43 -3.82
CA LEU A 374 -19.19 16.83 -3.55
C LEU A 374 -20.00 17.44 -4.69
N ILE A 375 -19.62 17.18 -5.95
CA ILE A 375 -20.32 17.76 -7.10
C ILE A 375 -21.77 17.24 -7.22
N PRO A 376 -22.05 15.93 -7.12
CA PRO A 376 -23.42 15.42 -7.06
C PRO A 376 -24.22 16.00 -5.88
N LEU A 377 -23.60 16.12 -4.69
CA LEU A 377 -24.24 16.73 -3.52
C LEU A 377 -24.58 18.20 -3.72
N LEU A 378 -23.71 18.97 -4.38
CA LEU A 378 -23.93 20.39 -4.66
C LEU A 378 -24.98 20.61 -5.76
N ASN A 379 -24.98 19.77 -6.80
CA ASN A 379 -25.92 19.85 -7.91
C ASN A 379 -27.30 19.28 -7.58
N GLN A 380 -27.45 18.58 -6.44
CA GLN A 380 -28.67 17.85 -6.04
C GLN A 380 -29.11 16.79 -7.06
N ASP A 381 -28.18 16.34 -7.90
CA ASP A 381 -28.41 15.29 -8.88
C ASP A 381 -27.98 13.94 -8.29
N GLY A 382 -28.74 12.89 -8.61
CA GLY A 382 -28.34 11.53 -8.27
C GLY A 382 -27.09 11.11 -9.05
N ASP A 383 -26.39 10.10 -8.54
CA ASP A 383 -25.24 9.53 -9.25
C ASP A 383 -25.68 8.88 -10.58
N ILE A 384 -24.73 8.68 -11.51
CA ILE A 384 -24.90 8.01 -12.81
C ILE A 384 -25.57 6.63 -12.63
N TYR A 385 -25.35 5.98 -11.47
CA TYR A 385 -25.90 4.67 -11.10
C TYR A 385 -27.29 4.72 -10.44
N GLY A 386 -27.92 5.90 -10.36
CA GLY A 386 -29.26 6.09 -9.78
C GLY A 386 -29.27 6.15 -8.25
N HIS A 387 -28.12 6.37 -7.61
CA HIS A 387 -28.04 6.51 -6.16
C HIS A 387 -28.60 7.85 -5.69
N SER A 388 -29.39 7.79 -4.61
CA SER A 388 -29.88 9.01 -3.94
C SER A 388 -28.75 9.75 -3.23
N LEU A 389 -28.91 11.06 -3.04
CA LEU A 389 -27.96 11.92 -2.31
C LEU A 389 -27.59 11.36 -0.92
N TRP A 390 -28.56 10.72 -0.23
CA TRP A 390 -28.32 10.07 1.06
C TRP A 390 -27.42 8.84 0.98
N GLN A 391 -27.47 8.09 -0.12
CA GLN A 391 -26.59 6.94 -0.35
C GLN A 391 -25.15 7.40 -0.62
N ILE A 392 -24.95 8.47 -1.37
CA ILE A 392 -23.62 9.07 -1.61
C ILE A 392 -23.00 9.56 -0.29
N GLY A 393 -23.77 10.29 0.52
CA GLY A 393 -23.32 10.70 1.86
C GLY A 393 -23.04 9.50 2.78
N GLY A 394 -23.87 8.45 2.71
CA GLY A 394 -23.66 7.20 3.42
C GLY A 394 -22.39 6.46 3.00
N HIS A 395 -22.06 6.46 1.71
CA HIS A 395 -20.82 5.91 1.16
C HIS A 395 -19.58 6.61 1.73
N VAL A 396 -19.53 7.94 1.66
CA VAL A 396 -18.43 8.73 2.22
C VAL A 396 -18.26 8.44 3.71
N PHE A 397 -19.34 8.49 4.47
CA PHE A 397 -19.30 8.26 5.91
C PHE A 397 -18.82 6.84 6.24
N PHE A 398 -19.35 5.84 5.53
CA PHE A 398 -18.98 4.44 5.73
C PHE A 398 -17.51 4.20 5.38
N TYR A 399 -17.04 4.69 4.23
CA TYR A 399 -15.66 4.56 3.79
C TYR A 399 -14.68 5.21 4.79
N VAL A 400 -14.92 6.45 5.21
CA VAL A 400 -14.08 7.15 6.20
C VAL A 400 -14.04 6.37 7.53
N THR A 401 -15.20 5.89 7.99
CA THR A 401 -15.30 5.10 9.23
C THR A 401 -14.54 3.79 9.10
N LEU A 402 -14.74 3.07 8.00
CA LEU A 402 -14.10 1.79 7.72
C LEU A 402 -12.58 1.94 7.64
N MET A 403 -12.09 2.96 6.93
CA MET A 403 -10.65 3.22 6.77
C MET A 403 -10.01 3.61 8.11
N THR A 404 -10.67 4.45 8.91
CA THR A 404 -10.18 4.88 10.23
C THR A 404 -10.15 3.72 11.22
N VAL A 405 -11.25 2.96 11.34
CA VAL A 405 -11.36 1.84 12.27
C VAL A 405 -10.46 0.68 11.85
N GLY A 406 -10.42 0.36 10.56
CA GLY A 406 -9.52 -0.65 10.01
C GLY A 406 -8.05 -0.32 10.30
N SER A 407 -7.65 0.93 10.07
CA SER A 407 -6.29 1.40 10.37
C SER A 407 -5.96 1.35 11.87
N MET A 408 -6.91 1.62 12.77
CA MET A 408 -6.73 1.42 14.22
C MET A 408 -6.48 -0.05 14.58
N VAL A 409 -7.25 -0.97 14.01
CA VAL A 409 -7.12 -2.41 14.26
C VAL A 409 -5.79 -2.93 13.76
N PHE A 410 -5.40 -2.58 12.54
CA PHE A 410 -4.10 -2.95 11.99
C PHE A 410 -2.93 -2.31 12.73
N ALA A 411 -3.07 -1.07 13.22
CA ALA A 411 -2.03 -0.43 14.04
C ALA A 411 -1.78 -1.20 15.34
N LYS A 412 -2.85 -1.68 15.98
CA LYS A 412 -2.74 -2.54 17.16
C LYS A 412 -2.05 -3.86 16.83
N PHE A 413 -2.51 -4.58 15.81
CA PHE A 413 -1.90 -5.85 15.41
C PHE A 413 -0.44 -5.68 15.01
N TRP A 414 -0.10 -4.57 14.34
CA TRP A 414 1.27 -4.26 13.99
C TRP A 414 2.15 -4.13 15.25
N ILE A 415 1.69 -3.44 16.29
CA ILE A 415 2.48 -3.26 17.50
C ILE A 415 2.54 -4.50 18.38
N ASP A 416 1.49 -5.31 18.38
CA ASP A 416 1.48 -6.60 19.09
C ASP A 416 2.38 -7.66 18.40
N THR A 417 2.54 -7.57 17.07
CA THR A 417 3.37 -8.50 16.27
C THR A 417 4.79 -7.99 16.05
N THR A 418 5.08 -6.73 16.40
CA THR A 418 6.43 -6.17 16.33
C THR A 418 6.98 -5.95 17.73
N ASN A 419 8.31 -5.86 17.85
CA ASN A 419 8.98 -5.59 19.12
C ASN A 419 8.82 -4.10 19.56
N MET A 420 7.67 -3.50 19.28
CA MET A 420 7.30 -2.12 19.61
C MET A 420 6.29 -2.05 20.77
N GLY A 421 5.89 -3.19 21.34
CA GLY A 421 5.08 -3.22 22.56
C GLY A 421 5.80 -2.60 23.76
N SER A 422 5.03 -2.13 24.76
CA SER A 422 5.55 -1.47 25.97
C SER A 422 6.64 -2.26 26.70
N LYS A 423 6.46 -3.58 26.77
CA LYS A 423 7.41 -4.49 27.40
C LYS A 423 8.73 -4.59 26.63
N ASP A 424 8.66 -4.69 25.31
CA ASP A 424 9.84 -4.84 24.45
C ASP A 424 10.63 -3.54 24.37
N VAL A 425 9.94 -2.40 24.24
CA VAL A 425 10.55 -1.07 24.28
C VAL A 425 11.21 -0.82 25.65
N ALA A 426 10.58 -1.21 26.75
CA ALA A 426 11.18 -1.10 28.09
C ALA A 426 12.48 -1.92 28.19
N LYS A 427 12.46 -3.18 27.76
CA LYS A 427 13.66 -4.04 27.71
C LYS A 427 14.74 -3.45 26.81
N GLN A 428 14.38 -2.86 25.67
CA GLN A 428 15.35 -2.25 24.75
C GLN A 428 16.04 -1.03 25.39
N ILE A 429 15.27 -0.14 26.01
CA ILE A 429 15.81 1.03 26.72
C ILE A 429 16.72 0.59 27.87
N GLU A 430 16.33 -0.44 28.62
CA GLU A 430 17.18 -1.01 29.67
C GLU A 430 18.51 -1.56 29.13
N ARG A 431 18.48 -2.33 28.03
CA ARG A 431 19.68 -2.89 27.38
C ARG A 431 20.67 -1.81 26.96
N THR A 432 20.18 -0.63 26.57
CA THR A 432 21.03 0.53 26.25
C THR A 432 21.60 1.25 27.48
N GLY A 433 21.29 0.81 28.70
CA GLY A 433 21.77 1.44 29.95
C GLY A 433 21.10 2.78 30.28
N MET A 434 20.04 3.13 29.55
CA MET A 434 19.29 4.38 29.67
C MET A 434 18.14 4.22 30.68
N GLN A 435 17.83 5.30 31.40
CA GLN A 435 16.74 5.34 32.39
C GLN A 435 16.00 6.67 32.35
N ILE A 436 14.70 6.65 32.68
CA ILE A 436 13.91 7.88 32.83
C ILE A 436 14.41 8.64 34.07
N PRO A 437 14.73 9.94 33.95
CA PRO A 437 15.15 10.77 35.07
C PRO A 437 14.14 10.71 36.23
N GLY A 438 14.61 10.53 37.46
CA GLY A 438 13.76 10.54 38.66
C GLY A 438 13.20 9.18 39.08
N PHE A 439 13.31 8.12 38.26
CA PHE A 439 12.89 6.76 38.63
C PHE A 439 14.10 5.84 38.89
N ARG A 440 13.94 4.87 39.81
CA ARG A 440 14.94 3.80 40.02
C ARG A 440 14.99 2.88 38.80
N LYS A 441 16.14 2.24 38.56
CA LYS A 441 16.33 1.20 37.52
C LYS A 441 15.46 -0.02 37.84
N ASN A 442 14.20 0.03 37.45
CA ASN A 442 13.32 -1.13 37.50
C ASN A 442 12.58 -1.22 36.15
N PRO A 443 12.80 -2.28 35.36
CA PRO A 443 12.15 -2.49 34.07
C PRO A 443 10.62 -2.45 34.17
N LEU A 444 10.07 -2.95 35.28
CA LEU A 444 8.63 -2.95 35.54
C LEU A 444 8.05 -1.54 35.72
N VAL A 445 8.86 -0.60 36.21
CA VAL A 445 8.44 0.82 36.36
C VAL A 445 8.44 1.49 35.00
N LEU A 446 9.46 1.23 34.18
CA LEU A 446 9.53 1.75 32.82
C LEU A 446 8.38 1.20 31.95
N GLU A 447 8.13 -0.10 32.03
CA GLU A 447 7.01 -0.77 31.34
C GLU A 447 5.68 -0.15 31.73
N ARG A 448 5.40 0.03 33.03
CA ARG A 448 4.13 0.62 33.50
C ARG A 448 3.93 2.07 33.03
N ILE A 449 5.02 2.84 32.91
CA ILE A 449 4.95 4.19 32.33
C ILE A 449 4.62 4.10 30.85
N LEU A 450 5.34 3.27 30.09
CA LEU A 450 5.13 3.10 28.65
C LEU A 450 3.75 2.53 28.33
N GLU A 451 3.21 1.64 29.15
CA GLU A 451 1.87 1.06 29.01
C GLU A 451 0.75 2.10 29.10
N ARG A 452 1.00 3.24 29.77
CA ARG A 452 0.06 4.36 29.79
C ARG A 452 0.11 5.21 28.50
N TYR A 453 1.22 5.18 27.76
CA TYR A 453 1.42 6.03 26.58
C TYR A 453 1.28 5.27 25.26
N ILE A 454 1.89 4.09 25.13
CA ILE A 454 1.98 3.37 23.85
C ILE A 454 0.60 2.97 23.33
N PRO A 455 -0.29 2.27 24.07
CA PRO A 455 -1.58 1.86 23.52
C PRO A 455 -2.48 3.04 23.09
N PRO A 456 -2.64 4.12 23.87
CA PRO A 456 -3.39 5.29 23.39
C PRO A 456 -2.77 5.94 22.16
N VAL A 457 -1.44 6.06 22.11
CA VAL A 457 -0.72 6.60 20.94
C VAL A 457 -0.88 5.69 19.73
N THR A 458 -0.90 4.37 19.91
CA THR A 458 -1.17 3.39 18.85
C THR A 458 -2.52 3.65 18.20
N TYR A 459 -3.60 3.63 18.98
CA TYR A 459 -4.95 3.82 18.45
C TYR A 459 -5.12 5.22 17.86
N PHE A 460 -4.59 6.24 18.52
CA PHE A 460 -4.60 7.60 17.99
C PHE A 460 -3.85 7.67 16.65
N SER A 461 -2.66 7.08 16.55
CA SER A 461 -1.87 7.08 15.31
C SER A 461 -2.58 6.35 14.19
N GLY A 462 -3.16 5.17 14.44
CA GLY A 462 -3.91 4.42 13.44
C GLY A 462 -5.15 5.18 12.97
N ALA A 463 -5.90 5.79 13.89
CA ALA A 463 -7.05 6.61 13.56
C ALA A 463 -6.66 7.85 12.75
N PHE A 464 -5.63 8.57 13.20
CA PHE A 464 -5.20 9.82 12.60
C PHE A 464 -4.68 9.61 11.18
N VAL A 465 -3.84 8.59 10.95
CA VAL A 465 -3.34 8.29 9.60
C VAL A 465 -4.46 7.75 8.71
N GLY A 466 -5.37 6.92 9.24
CA GLY A 466 -6.54 6.44 8.49
C GLY A 466 -7.49 7.57 8.07
N LEU A 467 -7.71 8.56 8.95
CA LEU A 467 -8.51 9.74 8.66
C LEU A 467 -7.81 10.63 7.63
N LEU A 468 -6.50 10.85 7.75
CA LEU A 468 -5.73 11.61 6.75
C LEU A 468 -5.76 10.93 5.38
N ALA A 469 -5.65 9.60 5.34
CA ALA A 469 -5.72 8.81 4.11
C ALA A 469 -7.10 8.95 3.44
N ALA A 470 -8.18 8.70 4.18
CA ALA A 470 -9.53 8.85 3.66
C ALA A 470 -9.85 10.30 3.26
N GLY A 471 -9.38 11.28 4.04
CA GLY A 471 -9.53 12.70 3.71
C GLY A 471 -8.79 13.10 2.44
N ALA A 472 -7.60 12.54 2.20
CA ALA A 472 -6.86 12.76 0.97
C ALA A 472 -7.57 12.14 -0.24
N ASP A 473 -8.17 10.95 -0.09
CA ASP A 473 -8.95 10.30 -1.14
C ASP A 473 -10.20 11.15 -1.49
N LEU A 474 -10.90 11.69 -0.49
CA LEU A 474 -12.06 12.57 -0.70
C LEU A 474 -11.74 13.86 -1.46
N LEU A 475 -10.54 14.43 -1.25
CA LEU A 475 -10.12 15.63 -1.98
C LEU A 475 -9.63 15.31 -3.39
N GLY A 476 -9.21 14.07 -3.64
CA GLY A 476 -8.61 13.65 -4.91
C GLY A 476 -7.19 14.20 -5.09
N THR A 477 -6.36 13.48 -5.85
CA THR A 477 -4.98 13.89 -6.12
C THR A 477 -4.62 13.69 -7.60
N VAL A 478 -3.51 14.27 -8.04
CA VAL A 478 -3.14 14.31 -9.46
C VAL A 478 -2.62 12.96 -9.95
N GLY A 479 -3.00 12.59 -11.18
CA GLY A 479 -2.35 11.52 -11.95
C GLY A 479 -2.82 10.12 -11.63
N ASN A 480 -4.08 9.95 -11.21
CA ASN A 480 -4.59 8.69 -10.66
C ASN A 480 -3.75 8.17 -9.47
N ALA A 481 -2.91 9.02 -8.86
CA ALA A 481 -2.42 8.77 -7.53
C ALA A 481 -3.65 8.81 -6.61
N THR A 482 -3.80 7.80 -5.76
CA THR A 482 -4.78 7.88 -4.69
C THR A 482 -4.27 8.84 -3.62
N GLY A 483 -5.16 9.51 -2.91
CA GLY A 483 -4.78 10.36 -1.78
C GLY A 483 -4.08 9.54 -0.68
N THR A 484 -4.55 8.32 -0.44
CA THR A 484 -3.85 7.33 0.37
C THR A 484 -2.44 7.07 -0.16
N GLY A 485 -2.28 6.81 -1.46
CA GLY A 485 -0.97 6.61 -2.10
C GLY A 485 -0.01 7.78 -1.88
N LEU A 486 -0.49 9.01 -2.07
CA LEU A 486 0.32 10.23 -1.85
C LEU A 486 0.80 10.34 -0.40
N LEU A 487 -0.10 10.11 0.58
CA LEU A 487 0.25 10.09 2.00
C LEU A 487 1.36 9.08 2.28
N LEU A 488 1.19 7.85 1.77
CA LEU A 488 2.17 6.77 1.96
C LEU A 488 3.53 7.15 1.38
N ALA A 489 3.56 7.67 0.15
CA ALA A 489 4.80 8.04 -0.52
C ALA A 489 5.57 9.12 0.24
N VAL A 490 4.89 10.17 0.72
CA VAL A 490 5.52 11.24 1.51
C VAL A 490 6.14 10.68 2.79
N GLY A 491 5.39 9.89 3.55
CA GLY A 491 5.91 9.34 4.79
C GLY A 491 7.03 8.31 4.58
N ILE A 492 6.96 7.52 3.50
CA ILE A 492 8.04 6.61 3.10
C ILE A 492 9.30 7.39 2.74
N ILE A 493 9.21 8.41 1.89
CA ILE A 493 10.35 9.22 1.47
C ILE A 493 11.00 9.90 2.67
N LEU A 494 10.22 10.48 3.59
CA LEU A 494 10.75 11.09 4.82
C LEU A 494 11.49 10.05 5.68
N ARG A 495 10.95 8.83 5.82
CA ARG A 495 11.61 7.75 6.56
C ARG A 495 12.89 7.29 5.89
N THR A 496 12.88 7.09 4.58
CA THR A 496 14.06 6.72 3.80
C THR A 496 15.13 7.80 3.91
N TYR A 497 14.74 9.07 3.88
CA TYR A 497 15.66 10.19 4.08
C TYR A 497 16.33 10.16 5.46
N GLU A 498 15.57 9.94 6.53
CA GLU A 498 16.13 9.79 7.88
C GLU A 498 17.04 8.56 8.00
N GLN A 499 16.71 7.46 7.32
CA GLN A 499 17.54 6.26 7.28
C GLN A 499 18.87 6.54 6.58
N ILE A 500 18.84 7.20 5.42
CA ILE A 500 20.04 7.66 4.69
C ILE A 500 20.91 8.54 5.60
N GLN A 501 20.32 9.52 6.28
CA GLN A 501 21.06 10.39 7.20
C GLN A 501 21.73 9.60 8.33
N LYS A 502 21.01 8.63 8.92
CA LYS A 502 21.56 7.77 9.98
C LYS A 502 22.72 6.91 9.46
N GLU A 503 22.57 6.31 8.30
CA GLU A 503 23.63 5.49 7.69
C GLU A 503 24.87 6.33 7.39
N GLN A 504 24.69 7.50 6.78
CA GLN A 504 25.80 8.41 6.49
C GLN A 504 26.50 8.89 7.77
N ALA A 505 25.74 9.21 8.82
CA ALA A 505 26.30 9.61 10.12
C ALA A 505 27.09 8.47 10.78
N MET A 506 26.59 7.23 10.71
CA MET A 506 27.31 6.04 11.19
C MET A 506 28.60 5.80 10.39
N GLU A 507 28.64 6.17 9.11
CA GLU A 507 29.85 6.06 8.32
C GLU A 507 30.91 7.13 8.60
N MET A 508 30.48 8.38 8.80
CA MET A 508 31.39 9.49 9.07
C MET A 508 32.01 9.47 10.47
N HIS A 509 31.34 8.86 11.46
CA HIS A 509 31.82 8.80 12.83
C HIS A 509 31.93 7.35 13.36
N PRO A 510 33.11 6.71 13.27
CA PRO A 510 33.33 5.34 13.73
C PRO A 510 33.01 5.14 15.23
N MET A 511 33.18 6.17 16.05
CA MET A 511 32.82 6.17 17.48
C MET A 511 31.31 6.04 17.72
N LEU A 512 30.46 6.52 16.79
CA LEU A 512 29.01 6.29 16.88
C LEU A 512 28.65 4.83 16.58
N ARG A 513 29.46 4.10 15.78
CA ARG A 513 29.23 2.69 15.46
C ARG A 513 29.29 1.79 16.71
N GLN A 514 30.27 2.02 17.58
CA GLN A 514 30.39 1.31 18.87
C GLN A 514 29.25 1.65 19.83
N PHE A 515 28.67 2.85 19.74
CA PHE A 515 27.59 3.30 20.61
C PHE A 515 26.21 2.73 20.22
N PHE A 516 25.97 2.48 18.93
CA PHE A 516 24.71 1.91 18.42
C PHE A 516 24.71 0.38 18.33
N GLY A 517 25.77 -0.29 18.79
CA GLY A 517 25.79 -1.76 18.92
C GLY A 517 25.78 -2.50 17.58
N ALA A 518 26.45 -1.98 16.55
CA ALA A 518 26.69 -2.70 15.32
C ALA A 518 27.93 -3.61 15.45
N GLU A 519 27.85 -4.59 16.36
CA GLU A 519 28.60 -5.85 16.31
C GLU A 519 27.64 -7.01 16.60
#